data_AF-A0A1I2V094-F1
#
_entry.id   AF-A0A1I2V094-F1
#
_cell.length_a   1.000
_cell.length_b   1.000
_cell.length_c   1.000
_cell.angle_alpha   90.00
_cell.angle_beta   90.00
_cell.angle_gamma   90.00
#
_symmetry.space_group_name_H-M   'P 1'
#
loop_
_entity.id
_entity.type
_entity.pdbx_description
1 polymer ?
#
loop_
_entity_poly.entity_id
_entity_poly.type
_entity_poly.pdbx_seq_one_letter_code
_entity_poly.pdbx_strand_id
1 'polypeptide(L)'
;MDSFIRFDISGDGHFRLIPRSISHSIAEGIQAKTKDPLWFLTRQWQLGEFKAENGGRPVSAGVAFQTEKVDAIRLGNDDQFNPIDDALLPVEAAVEQENYENTGAWNPRQLEYQFAAKSSSITLEVNQHHSGNLDWYDFDISSDASLQGKIKTVSVMPAKISFKGMPDARWWKFEDAGVDLGDISRPDLNFLAMLLVEFSLIYSDNWYFITLNQEPGTLRLVEKLTVTDSFGAVKEIQPIADTSQDHSKWSIYTLSGCNGAAPADARLFFLPNTAAHYLKGEAIEQVTIARDEMSNLVWAIEHKYYNPTKYEVIDRDDEEAVVDKSEVSKQDEIRLYRLKDYLPVNMIPYVPRQLSSSNGEIVLRRGRTYENLNGQNQYKGRFLGESILINEEEIPATPIELSRHYKLVAVGPEEWELVNRAGKWFLEKRETKRVHSWVGREKKPARKLPPVNLKFDYMV
;
A
#
# COMPACT_ATOMS: atom_id res chain seq x y z
N MET A 1 -20.75 46.89 41.44
CA MET A 1 -21.16 45.93 40.39
C MET A 1 -20.01 45.83 39.43
N ASP A 2 -18.99 45.05 39.78
CA ASP A 2 -17.82 44.89 38.91
C ASP A 2 -18.02 43.62 38.08
N SER A 3 -17.82 43.75 36.78
CA SER A 3 -17.97 42.69 35.79
C SER A 3 -16.92 41.59 36.00
N PHE A 4 -17.36 40.33 36.14
CA PHE A 4 -16.52 39.16 36.43
C PHE A 4 -15.85 38.54 35.18
N ILE A 5 -15.95 39.19 34.01
CA ILE A 5 -15.38 38.69 32.75
C ILE A 5 -14.64 39.86 32.09
N ARG A 6 -13.34 39.68 31.84
CA ARG A 6 -12.50 40.63 31.10
C ARG A 6 -12.24 40.05 29.71
N PHE A 7 -12.42 40.88 28.69
CA PHE A 7 -12.08 40.54 27.30
C PHE A 7 -10.63 40.95 27.06
N ASP A 8 -9.75 39.99 26.77
CA ASP A 8 -8.39 40.30 26.34
C ASP A 8 -8.28 40.15 24.82
N ILE A 9 -7.68 41.16 24.19
CA ILE A 9 -7.38 41.18 22.76
C ILE A 9 -5.90 40.81 22.64
N SER A 10 -5.60 39.61 22.15
CA SER A 10 -4.24 39.28 21.72
C SER A 10 -3.97 39.87 20.34
N GLY A 11 -2.76 40.36 20.11
CA GLY A 11 -2.34 41.15 18.93
C GLY A 11 -2.49 40.50 17.56
N ASP A 12 -2.93 39.24 17.48
CA ASP A 12 -3.03 38.47 16.23
C ASP A 12 -4.48 38.32 15.70
N GLY A 13 -5.41 39.18 16.14
CA GLY A 13 -6.76 39.23 15.54
C GLY A 13 -7.73 38.14 15.98
N HIS A 14 -7.40 37.35 17.00
CA HIS A 14 -8.29 36.33 17.57
C HIS A 14 -8.94 36.79 18.88
N PHE A 15 -10.23 36.52 19.05
CA PHE A 15 -10.96 36.73 20.32
C PHE A 15 -10.93 35.43 21.14
N ARG A 16 -10.26 35.46 22.31
CA ARG A 16 -10.23 34.33 23.25
C ARG A 16 -10.98 34.69 24.53
N LEU A 17 -12.07 33.98 24.81
CA LEU A 17 -12.80 34.12 26.07
C LEU A 17 -12.20 33.21 27.12
N ILE A 18 -11.34 33.73 27.98
CA ILE A 18 -10.81 32.98 29.12
C ILE A 18 -11.62 33.37 30.36
N PRO A 19 -12.36 32.44 31.00
CA PRO A 19 -12.95 32.70 32.30
C PRO A 19 -11.82 32.70 33.34
N ARG A 20 -11.14 33.84 33.47
CA ARG A 20 -10.23 34.08 34.60
C ARG A 20 -11.03 34.62 35.76
N SER A 21 -11.10 33.84 36.83
CA SER A 21 -11.47 34.40 38.13
C SER A 21 -10.43 35.47 38.46
N ILE A 22 -10.86 36.73 38.53
CA ILE A 22 -10.07 37.83 39.06
C ILE A 22 -9.98 37.78 40.60
N SER A 23 -10.65 36.82 41.24
CA SER A 23 -10.57 36.65 42.68
C SER A 23 -9.28 35.94 43.08
N HIS A 24 -8.56 36.54 44.02
CA HIS A 24 -7.41 35.93 44.68
C HIS A 24 -7.81 34.86 45.73
N SER A 25 -9.11 34.67 45.96
CA SER A 25 -9.65 33.68 46.89
C SER A 25 -9.95 32.36 46.20
N ILE A 26 -9.20 31.31 46.56
CA ILE A 26 -9.47 29.94 46.11
C ILE A 26 -10.90 29.51 46.48
N ALA A 27 -11.40 29.94 47.64
CA ALA A 27 -12.76 29.64 48.09
C ALA A 27 -13.84 30.24 47.17
N GLU A 28 -13.62 31.44 46.62
CA GLU A 28 -14.55 32.01 45.64
C GLU A 28 -14.46 31.35 44.27
N GLY A 29 -13.26 30.91 43.86
CA GLY A 29 -13.07 30.14 42.63
C GLY A 29 -13.82 28.80 42.66
N ILE A 30 -13.81 28.11 43.81
CA ILE A 30 -14.52 26.83 44.01
C ILE A 30 -16.04 27.02 44.06
N GLN A 31 -16.53 28.20 44.45
CA GLN A 31 -17.98 28.47 44.51
C GLN A 31 -18.67 28.51 43.14
N ALA A 32 -17.91 28.63 42.03
CA ALA A 32 -18.44 28.59 40.65
C ALA A 32 -19.72 29.44 40.46
N LYS A 33 -19.71 30.69 40.97
CA LYS A 33 -20.90 31.56 40.96
C LYS A 33 -21.35 31.87 39.53
N THR A 34 -22.47 31.30 39.13
CA THR A 34 -23.10 31.55 37.82
C THR A 34 -24.01 32.77 37.89
N LYS A 35 -23.70 33.83 37.13
CA LYS A 35 -24.44 35.11 37.17
C LYS A 35 -25.82 35.03 36.53
N ASP A 36 -25.98 34.23 35.48
CA ASP A 36 -27.25 34.03 34.80
C ASP A 36 -27.45 32.56 34.42
N PRO A 37 -27.91 31.73 35.39
CA PRO A 37 -28.18 30.32 35.13
C PRO A 37 -29.25 30.11 34.05
N LEU A 38 -30.19 31.04 33.88
CA LEU A 38 -31.26 30.92 32.88
C LEU A 38 -30.72 31.13 31.47
N TRP A 39 -29.83 32.08 31.27
CA TRP A 39 -29.12 32.24 29.99
C TRP A 39 -28.31 30.98 29.65
N PHE A 40 -27.64 30.38 30.63
CA PHE A 40 -26.92 29.12 30.44
C PHE A 40 -27.85 27.96 30.03
N LEU A 41 -28.95 27.76 30.76
CA LEU A 41 -29.93 26.72 30.46
C LEU A 41 -30.61 26.95 29.10
N THR A 42 -30.93 28.20 28.75
CA THR A 42 -31.55 28.51 27.44
C THR A 42 -30.56 28.33 26.28
N ARG A 43 -29.26 28.59 26.49
CA ARG A 43 -28.22 28.26 25.49
C ARG A 43 -28.00 26.75 25.34
N GLN A 44 -28.03 25.99 26.45
CA GLN A 44 -28.04 24.52 26.40
C GLN A 44 -29.25 23.99 25.62
N TRP A 45 -30.45 24.53 25.87
CA TRP A 45 -31.65 24.18 25.13
C TRP A 45 -31.56 24.51 23.64
N GLN A 46 -31.06 25.70 23.28
CA GLN A 46 -30.93 26.15 21.88
C GLN A 46 -29.97 25.30 21.07
N LEU A 47 -28.87 24.85 21.68
CA LEU A 47 -27.87 23.98 21.05
C LEU A 47 -28.26 22.49 21.13
N GLY A 48 -29.41 22.16 21.71
CA GLY A 48 -29.94 20.81 21.74
C GLY A 48 -29.37 19.90 22.83
N GLU A 49 -28.64 20.39 23.84
CA GLU A 49 -28.11 19.57 24.95
C GLU A 49 -29.18 18.81 25.72
N PHE A 50 -30.36 19.43 25.89
CA PHE A 50 -31.48 18.76 26.55
C PHE A 50 -32.18 17.74 25.67
N LYS A 51 -31.80 17.62 24.39
CA LYS A 51 -32.00 16.37 23.65
C LYS A 51 -30.91 15.41 24.12
N ALA A 52 -30.98 15.03 25.40
CA ALA A 52 -30.15 13.96 25.90
C ALA A 52 -30.41 12.72 25.03
N GLU A 53 -29.36 12.16 24.44
CA GLU A 53 -29.44 10.80 23.95
C GLU A 53 -29.56 9.91 25.18
N ASN A 54 -30.72 9.27 25.35
CA ASN A 54 -30.92 8.26 26.38
C ASN A 54 -30.16 6.98 25.97
N GLY A 55 -28.84 7.03 26.07
CA GLY A 55 -27.94 5.97 25.66
C GLY A 55 -26.93 5.66 26.76
N GLY A 56 -26.89 4.40 27.19
CA GLY A 56 -25.80 3.90 28.03
C GLY A 56 -24.47 3.99 27.27
N ARG A 57 -23.39 4.30 27.99
CA ARG A 57 -22.04 4.28 27.40
C ARG A 57 -21.46 2.88 27.48
N PRO A 58 -20.74 2.40 26.47
CA PRO A 58 -20.11 1.09 26.53
C PRO A 58 -19.01 1.07 27.60
N VAL A 59 -19.10 0.15 28.56
CA VAL A 59 -18.16 -0.01 29.68
C VAL A 59 -17.21 -1.19 29.44
N SER A 60 -17.76 -2.29 28.89
CA SER A 60 -16.97 -3.46 28.52
C SER A 60 -17.57 -4.12 27.29
N ALA A 61 -16.73 -4.76 26.49
CA ALA A 61 -17.16 -5.62 25.40
C ALA A 61 -16.60 -7.03 25.60
N GLY A 62 -17.46 -8.04 25.42
CA GLY A 62 -17.08 -9.44 25.32
C GLY A 62 -16.99 -9.83 23.85
N VAL A 63 -15.85 -10.36 23.43
CA VAL A 63 -15.63 -10.78 22.04
C VAL A 63 -15.31 -12.27 22.03
N ALA A 64 -16.10 -13.06 21.32
CA ALA A 64 -15.78 -14.45 21.00
C ALA A 64 -15.32 -14.53 19.55
N PHE A 65 -14.16 -15.10 19.31
CA PHE A 65 -13.58 -15.21 17.98
C PHE A 65 -12.81 -16.52 17.79
N GLN A 66 -12.69 -16.94 16.54
CA GLN A 66 -11.80 -18.01 16.10
C GLN A 66 -10.59 -17.42 15.38
N THR A 67 -9.49 -18.14 15.34
CA THR A 67 -8.30 -17.73 14.60
C THR A 67 -7.66 -18.94 13.93
N GLU A 68 -7.27 -18.77 12.67
CA GLU A 68 -6.51 -19.74 11.88
C GLU A 68 -5.24 -19.09 11.34
N LYS A 69 -4.15 -19.86 11.30
CA LYS A 69 -2.91 -19.40 10.70
C LYS A 69 -2.95 -19.65 9.19
N VAL A 70 -2.45 -18.68 8.43
CA VAL A 70 -2.08 -18.89 7.03
C VAL A 70 -0.66 -19.42 7.03
N ASP A 71 -0.50 -20.68 6.62
CA ASP A 71 0.74 -21.43 6.78
C ASP A 71 1.24 -22.09 5.49
N ALA A 72 0.56 -21.87 4.36
CA ALA A 72 1.01 -22.36 3.07
C ALA A 72 0.82 -21.32 1.95
N ILE A 73 1.68 -21.40 0.93
CA ILE A 73 1.68 -20.48 -0.21
C ILE A 73 1.87 -21.24 -1.53
N ARG A 74 1.20 -20.79 -2.58
CA ARG A 74 1.30 -21.31 -3.94
C ARG A 74 1.73 -20.16 -4.85
N LEU A 75 2.86 -20.32 -5.54
CA LEU A 75 3.43 -19.25 -6.37
C LEU A 75 2.89 -19.36 -7.80
N GLY A 76 2.40 -18.26 -8.37
CA GLY A 76 1.92 -18.19 -9.74
C GLY A 76 0.92 -19.31 -10.08
N ASN A 77 1.28 -20.09 -11.10
CA ASN A 77 0.50 -21.22 -11.59
C ASN A 77 1.02 -22.58 -11.07
N ASP A 78 1.82 -22.59 -10.00
CA ASP A 78 2.21 -23.85 -9.37
C ASP A 78 0.97 -24.63 -8.92
N ASP A 79 1.01 -25.96 -9.02
CA ASP A 79 -0.11 -26.84 -8.66
C ASP A 79 -0.23 -27.08 -7.15
N GLN A 80 0.82 -26.78 -6.38
CA GLN A 80 0.94 -27.17 -4.97
C GLN A 80 1.15 -25.98 -4.05
N PHE A 81 0.54 -26.06 -2.87
CA PHE A 81 0.83 -25.17 -1.75
C PHE A 81 2.03 -25.69 -0.97
N ASN A 82 3.04 -24.85 -0.82
CA ASN A 82 4.25 -25.12 -0.03
C ASN A 82 4.12 -24.49 1.36
N PRO A 83 4.60 -25.15 2.42
CA PRO A 83 4.53 -24.60 3.78
C PRO A 83 5.39 -23.34 3.92
N ILE A 84 4.89 -22.38 4.71
CA ILE A 84 5.64 -21.21 5.16
C ILE A 84 6.34 -21.60 6.47
N ASP A 85 7.54 -22.15 6.33
CA ASP A 85 8.29 -22.78 7.43
C ASP A 85 8.76 -21.82 8.53
N ASP A 86 8.75 -20.50 8.28
CA ASP A 86 9.20 -19.49 9.23
C ASP A 86 8.07 -18.50 9.57
N ALA A 87 7.63 -18.53 10.82
CA ALA A 87 6.57 -17.65 11.32
C ALA A 87 6.95 -16.16 11.30
N LEU A 88 8.23 -15.83 11.18
CA LEU A 88 8.73 -14.46 11.07
C LEU A 88 9.03 -14.05 9.63
N LEU A 89 8.95 -14.96 8.67
CA LEU A 89 9.18 -14.64 7.26
C LEU A 89 8.01 -13.80 6.75
N PRO A 90 8.26 -12.54 6.30
CA PRO A 90 7.23 -11.75 5.66
C PRO A 90 6.72 -12.45 4.40
N VAL A 91 5.43 -12.33 4.12
CA VAL A 91 4.82 -12.92 2.92
C VAL A 91 5.51 -12.41 1.65
N GLU A 92 5.92 -11.14 1.61
CA GLU A 92 6.67 -10.57 0.50
C GLU A 92 7.97 -11.34 0.23
N ALA A 93 8.69 -11.73 1.28
CA ALA A 93 9.93 -12.47 1.13
C ALA A 93 9.68 -13.89 0.58
N ALA A 94 8.58 -14.54 0.97
CA ALA A 94 8.22 -15.86 0.44
C ALA A 94 7.78 -15.81 -1.03
N VAL A 95 7.10 -14.73 -1.43
CA VAL A 95 6.53 -14.58 -2.79
C VAL A 95 7.56 -14.04 -3.77
N GLU A 96 8.28 -12.98 -3.39
CA GLU A 96 9.16 -12.26 -4.28
C GLU A 96 10.51 -12.96 -4.48
N GLN A 97 10.85 -13.92 -3.62
CA GLN A 97 12.13 -14.61 -3.68
C GLN A 97 12.36 -15.24 -5.06
N GLU A 98 13.40 -14.75 -5.72
CA GLU A 98 13.76 -15.24 -7.04
C GLU A 98 14.27 -16.68 -7.02
N ASN A 99 13.71 -17.47 -7.93
CA ASN A 99 14.28 -18.74 -8.37
C ASN A 99 15.07 -18.51 -9.67
N TYR A 100 16.17 -19.22 -9.90
CA TYR A 100 16.91 -19.14 -11.16
C TYR A 100 16.32 -20.01 -12.28
N GLU A 101 15.52 -21.02 -11.93
CA GLU A 101 14.96 -21.98 -12.89
C GLU A 101 13.60 -21.53 -13.45
N ASN A 102 12.82 -20.79 -12.67
CA ASN A 102 11.49 -20.31 -13.07
C ASN A 102 11.28 -18.84 -12.65
N THR A 103 10.13 -18.27 -13.02
CA THR A 103 9.75 -16.90 -12.67
C THR A 103 9.07 -16.80 -11.30
N GLY A 104 8.85 -17.94 -10.61
CA GLY A 104 8.16 -18.01 -9.33
C GLY A 104 6.76 -17.43 -9.40
N ALA A 105 6.43 -16.55 -8.47
CA ALA A 105 5.16 -15.82 -8.47
C ALA A 105 5.09 -14.71 -9.52
N TRP A 106 6.21 -14.30 -10.12
CA TRP A 106 6.19 -13.24 -11.13
C TRP A 106 5.62 -13.75 -12.45
N ASN A 107 4.60 -13.07 -12.97
CA ASN A 107 4.03 -13.28 -14.28
C ASN A 107 4.64 -12.26 -15.27
N PRO A 108 5.54 -12.69 -16.19
CA PRO A 108 6.22 -11.78 -17.12
C PRO A 108 5.32 -11.14 -18.16
N ARG A 109 4.11 -11.68 -18.39
CA ARG A 109 3.15 -11.12 -19.34
C ARG A 109 2.40 -9.93 -18.75
N GLN A 110 2.05 -10.02 -17.47
CA GLN A 110 1.33 -8.98 -16.74
C GLN A 110 2.27 -8.00 -16.01
N LEU A 111 3.52 -8.42 -15.77
CA LEU A 111 4.51 -7.68 -14.99
C LEU A 111 4.06 -7.49 -13.53
N GLU A 112 3.55 -8.56 -12.93
CA GLU A 112 2.96 -8.59 -11.59
C GLU A 112 3.24 -9.92 -10.91
N TYR A 113 3.22 -9.92 -9.58
CA TYR A 113 3.19 -11.13 -8.77
C TYR A 113 1.77 -11.67 -8.65
N GLN A 114 1.67 -12.97 -8.84
CA GLN A 114 0.48 -13.77 -8.64
C GLN A 114 0.80 -14.92 -7.71
N PHE A 115 -0.01 -15.11 -6.69
CA PHE A 115 0.15 -16.21 -5.73
C PHE A 115 -1.15 -16.43 -4.96
N ALA A 116 -1.22 -17.55 -4.25
CA ALA A 116 -2.29 -17.81 -3.31
C ALA A 116 -1.71 -18.19 -1.95
N ALA A 117 -2.33 -17.72 -0.87
CA ALA A 117 -2.01 -18.09 0.49
C ALA A 117 -3.16 -18.92 1.08
N LYS A 118 -2.84 -19.90 1.91
CA LYS A 118 -3.80 -20.88 2.41
C LYS A 118 -3.69 -21.10 3.91
N SER A 119 -4.85 -21.22 4.53
CA SER A 119 -5.07 -21.71 5.88
C SER A 119 -5.72 -23.09 5.84
N SER A 120 -6.06 -23.66 6.99
CA SER A 120 -6.77 -24.95 7.05
C SER A 120 -8.10 -24.96 6.30
N SER A 121 -8.85 -23.86 6.35
CA SER A 121 -10.19 -23.79 5.76
C SER A 121 -10.32 -22.79 4.60
N ILE A 122 -9.56 -21.70 4.60
CA ILE A 122 -9.69 -20.60 3.64
C ILE A 122 -8.46 -20.50 2.73
N THR A 123 -8.70 -20.24 1.44
CA THR A 123 -7.68 -19.85 0.46
C THR A 123 -7.90 -18.41 0.02
N LEU A 124 -6.81 -17.65 -0.01
CA LEU A 124 -6.74 -16.26 -0.39
C LEU A 124 -5.90 -16.16 -1.67
N GLU A 125 -6.41 -15.50 -2.70
CA GLU A 125 -5.73 -15.30 -3.97
C GLU A 125 -5.27 -13.85 -4.12
N VAL A 126 -4.08 -13.68 -4.68
CA VAL A 126 -3.52 -12.38 -5.04
C VAL A 126 -3.25 -12.43 -6.53
N ASN A 127 -4.08 -11.72 -7.30
CA ASN A 127 -4.02 -11.72 -8.76
C ASN A 127 -3.20 -10.56 -9.33
N GLN A 128 -3.07 -9.49 -8.55
CA GLN A 128 -2.40 -8.26 -8.97
C GLN A 128 -1.58 -7.69 -7.82
N HIS A 129 -0.27 -7.93 -7.85
CA HIS A 129 0.66 -7.27 -6.93
C HIS A 129 1.93 -6.83 -7.66
N HIS A 130 2.17 -5.53 -7.75
CA HIS A 130 3.32 -5.01 -8.51
C HIS A 130 4.60 -4.89 -7.67
N SER A 131 4.44 -4.39 -6.44
CA SER A 131 5.52 -4.09 -5.49
C SER A 131 4.93 -3.50 -4.22
N GLY A 132 5.73 -3.48 -3.15
CA GLY A 132 5.43 -2.73 -1.94
C GLY A 132 5.26 -3.65 -0.75
N ASN A 133 4.45 -3.22 0.20
CA ASN A 133 3.96 -4.09 1.26
C ASN A 133 2.61 -4.63 0.83
N LEU A 134 2.35 -5.90 1.15
CA LEU A 134 1.03 -6.47 1.03
C LEU A 134 0.15 -5.99 2.21
N ASP A 135 -1.15 -5.86 1.96
CA ASP A 135 -2.14 -5.58 2.98
C ASP A 135 -3.41 -6.41 2.73
N TRP A 136 -4.35 -6.41 3.67
CA TRP A 136 -5.55 -7.25 3.61
C TRP A 136 -6.37 -7.07 2.32
N TYR A 137 -6.35 -5.87 1.71
CA TYR A 137 -7.10 -5.57 0.49
C TYR A 137 -6.45 -6.11 -0.79
N ASP A 138 -5.20 -6.57 -0.73
CA ASP A 138 -4.54 -7.21 -1.88
C ASP A 138 -5.00 -8.67 -2.07
N PHE A 139 -5.75 -9.21 -1.11
CA PHE A 139 -6.17 -10.60 -1.07
C PHE A 139 -7.67 -10.74 -1.33
N ASP A 140 -8.01 -11.59 -2.29
CA ASP A 140 -9.36 -12.02 -2.58
C ASP A 140 -9.64 -13.41 -1.98
N ILE A 141 -10.83 -13.65 -1.45
CA ILE A 141 -11.22 -14.97 -0.94
C ILE A 141 -11.73 -15.87 -2.08
N SER A 142 -11.24 -17.11 -2.14
CA SER A 142 -11.67 -18.05 -3.19
C SER A 142 -13.01 -18.74 -2.90
N SER A 143 -13.31 -18.96 -1.62
CA SER A 143 -14.54 -19.60 -1.15
C SER A 143 -14.79 -19.23 0.30
N ASP A 144 -16.02 -18.85 0.61
CA ASP A 144 -16.44 -18.51 1.97
C ASP A 144 -16.56 -19.81 2.80
N ALA A 145 -15.47 -20.19 3.45
CA ALA A 145 -15.41 -21.32 4.36
C ALA A 145 -15.38 -20.78 5.80
N SER A 146 -16.17 -21.38 6.69
CA SER A 146 -16.10 -21.08 8.11
C SER A 146 -14.76 -21.54 8.69
N LEU A 147 -14.19 -20.71 9.57
CA LEU A 147 -13.03 -21.13 10.35
C LEU A 147 -13.40 -22.34 11.24
N GLN A 148 -12.43 -23.21 11.47
CA GLN A 148 -12.49 -24.41 12.30
C GLN A 148 -11.62 -24.27 13.57
N GLY A 149 -11.29 -23.03 13.94
CA GLY A 149 -10.44 -22.73 15.08
C GLY A 149 -11.17 -22.87 16.42
N LYS A 150 -10.41 -23.07 17.50
CA LYS A 150 -10.98 -23.04 18.85
C LYS A 150 -11.45 -21.63 19.19
N ILE A 151 -12.73 -21.50 19.60
CA ILE A 151 -13.29 -20.23 20.06
C ILE A 151 -12.54 -19.75 21.31
N LYS A 152 -12.02 -18.53 21.24
CA LYS A 152 -11.46 -17.78 22.36
C LYS A 152 -12.40 -16.64 22.72
N THR A 153 -12.52 -16.37 24.02
CA THR A 153 -13.33 -15.24 24.51
C THR A 153 -12.43 -14.28 25.28
N VAL A 154 -12.53 -12.99 24.95
CA VAL A 154 -11.81 -11.92 25.63
C VAL A 154 -12.79 -10.84 26.07
N SER A 155 -12.47 -10.18 27.19
CA SER A 155 -13.16 -8.97 27.62
C SER A 155 -12.21 -7.80 27.47
N VAL A 156 -12.72 -6.73 26.87
CA VAL A 156 -11.94 -5.54 26.48
C VAL A 156 -12.75 -4.30 26.82
N MET A 157 -12.05 -3.21 27.11
CA MET A 157 -12.68 -1.92 27.41
C MET A 157 -12.77 -1.10 26.11
N PRO A 158 -13.98 -0.72 25.67
CA PRO A 158 -14.15 0.16 24.52
C PRO A 158 -13.53 1.53 24.79
N ALA A 159 -12.83 2.07 23.80
CA ALA A 159 -12.25 3.41 23.86
C ALA A 159 -13.01 4.32 22.91
N LYS A 160 -13.28 5.57 23.33
CA LYS A 160 -13.87 6.57 22.45
C LYS A 160 -12.85 6.97 21.39
N ILE A 161 -13.27 7.14 20.14
CA ILE A 161 -12.40 7.67 19.09
C ILE A 161 -11.94 9.07 19.48
N SER A 162 -10.66 9.34 19.26
CA SER A 162 -10.08 10.67 19.43
C SER A 162 -9.03 10.92 18.36
N PHE A 163 -9.06 12.09 17.73
CA PHE A 163 -8.06 12.52 16.76
C PHE A 163 -7.71 14.00 16.99
N LYS A 164 -6.58 14.43 16.42
CA LYS A 164 -6.13 15.82 16.57
C LYS A 164 -7.07 16.76 15.81
N GLY A 165 -7.48 17.86 16.45
CA GLY A 165 -8.50 18.76 15.89
C GLY A 165 -9.94 18.28 16.06
N MET A 166 -10.16 17.14 16.73
CA MET A 166 -11.52 16.73 17.11
C MET A 166 -12.10 17.73 18.11
N PRO A 167 -13.34 18.22 17.90
CA PRO A 167 -14.06 18.99 18.90
C PRO A 167 -14.10 18.22 20.22
N ASP A 168 -13.80 18.90 21.33
CA ASP A 168 -13.92 18.26 22.63
C ASP A 168 -15.41 18.22 23.00
N ALA A 169 -15.90 17.04 23.39
CA ALA A 169 -17.28 16.83 23.83
C ALA A 169 -17.66 17.70 25.06
N ARG A 170 -16.69 18.36 25.70
CA ARG A 170 -16.89 19.22 26.87
C ARG A 170 -16.85 20.70 26.51
N TRP A 171 -17.85 21.42 26.96
CA TRP A 171 -18.21 22.79 26.53
C TRP A 171 -17.27 23.94 26.93
N TRP A 172 -16.04 23.68 27.37
CA TRP A 172 -15.13 24.73 27.88
C TRP A 172 -13.68 24.61 27.41
N LYS A 173 -13.44 23.78 26.41
CA LYS A 173 -12.11 23.65 25.82
C LYS A 173 -12.14 24.25 24.42
N PHE A 174 -11.33 25.27 24.21
CA PHE A 174 -11.04 25.72 22.86
C PHE A 174 -10.22 24.63 22.17
N GLU A 175 -10.60 24.33 20.93
CA GLU A 175 -9.92 23.35 20.09
C GLU A 175 -8.45 23.76 19.89
N ASP A 176 -7.60 22.76 19.69
CA ASP A 176 -6.19 22.99 19.41
C ASP A 176 -6.06 23.59 17.99
N ALA A 177 -5.62 24.86 17.91
CA ALA A 177 -5.41 25.56 16.64
C ALA A 177 -4.36 24.92 15.72
N GLY A 178 -3.64 23.88 16.19
CA GLY A 178 -2.73 23.11 15.36
C GLY A 178 -3.40 22.30 14.25
N VAL A 179 -4.73 22.14 14.27
CA VAL A 179 -5.53 21.55 13.18
C VAL A 179 -6.86 22.32 13.06
N ASP A 180 -7.04 23.05 11.96
CA ASP A 180 -8.30 23.71 11.62
C ASP A 180 -9.05 22.88 10.56
N LEU A 181 -10.13 22.22 10.97
CA LEU A 181 -10.99 21.43 10.08
C LEU A 181 -11.92 22.30 9.22
N GLY A 182 -12.07 23.59 9.54
CA GLY A 182 -12.83 24.57 8.77
C GLY A 182 -12.02 25.24 7.66
N ASP A 183 -10.69 25.35 7.82
CA ASP A 183 -9.76 25.92 6.84
C ASP A 183 -9.09 24.85 5.95
N ILE A 184 -9.89 23.91 5.43
CA ILE A 184 -9.38 22.92 4.46
C ILE A 184 -9.23 23.61 3.11
N SER A 185 -8.02 24.13 2.82
CA SER A 185 -7.69 24.81 1.57
C SER A 185 -7.65 23.83 0.39
N ARG A 186 -8.80 23.53 -0.23
CA ARG A 186 -8.84 22.82 -1.53
C ARG A 186 -9.95 23.33 -2.47
N PRO A 187 -9.64 23.51 -3.77
CA PRO A 187 -10.62 23.93 -4.79
C PRO A 187 -11.62 22.83 -5.17
N ASP A 188 -11.37 21.57 -4.80
CA ASP A 188 -12.18 20.40 -5.18
C ASP A 188 -12.74 19.71 -3.93
N LEU A 189 -13.81 20.26 -3.34
CA LEU A 189 -14.56 19.62 -2.25
C LEU A 189 -15.22 18.32 -2.76
N ASN A 190 -14.50 17.21 -2.71
CA ASN A 190 -15.08 15.88 -2.91
C ASN A 190 -16.05 15.56 -1.76
N PHE A 191 -17.18 14.91 -2.05
CA PHE A 191 -18.15 14.43 -1.07
C PHE A 191 -17.51 13.68 0.12
N LEU A 192 -16.46 12.88 -0.11
CA LEU A 192 -15.76 12.18 0.98
C LEU A 192 -15.08 13.14 1.96
N ALA A 193 -14.51 14.23 1.46
CA ALA A 193 -13.90 15.26 2.31
C ALA A 193 -14.98 16.00 3.11
N MET A 194 -16.13 16.30 2.50
CA MET A 194 -17.26 16.89 3.22
C MET A 194 -17.82 15.95 4.30
N LEU A 195 -17.97 14.65 4.00
CA LEU A 195 -18.44 13.66 4.95
C LEU A 195 -17.47 13.50 6.13
N LEU A 196 -16.15 13.56 5.88
CA LEU A 196 -15.14 13.55 6.93
C LEU A 196 -15.26 14.78 7.85
N VAL A 197 -15.46 15.97 7.28
CA VAL A 197 -15.67 17.21 8.04
C VAL A 197 -16.96 17.14 8.86
N GLU A 198 -18.06 16.70 8.25
CA GLU A 198 -19.35 16.55 8.93
C GLU A 198 -19.27 15.52 10.07
N PHE A 199 -18.67 14.36 9.81
CA PHE A 199 -18.39 13.35 10.82
C PHE A 199 -17.56 13.94 11.96
N SER A 200 -16.46 14.62 11.64
CA SER A 200 -15.52 15.12 12.62
C SER A 200 -16.14 16.18 13.53
N LEU A 201 -16.94 17.08 12.96
CA LEU A 201 -17.55 18.21 13.66
C LEU A 201 -18.84 17.85 14.40
N ILE A 202 -19.64 16.90 13.90
CA ILE A 202 -21.00 16.65 14.39
C ILE A 202 -21.15 15.27 15.03
N TYR A 203 -20.59 14.23 14.41
CA TYR A 203 -20.94 12.84 14.74
C TYR A 203 -19.86 12.06 15.50
N SER A 204 -18.64 12.60 15.63
CA SER A 204 -17.49 11.92 16.23
C SER A 204 -17.70 11.52 17.69
N ASP A 205 -18.67 12.14 18.38
CA ASP A 205 -18.86 12.00 19.82
C ASP A 205 -19.38 10.65 20.31
N ASN A 206 -20.01 9.86 19.45
CA ASN A 206 -20.62 8.57 19.79
C ASN A 206 -19.90 7.36 19.19
N TRP A 207 -18.66 7.54 18.74
CA TRP A 207 -17.89 6.47 18.13
C TRP A 207 -16.88 5.87 19.10
N TYR A 208 -16.86 4.55 19.12
CA TYR A 208 -15.98 3.76 19.97
C TYR A 208 -15.24 2.74 19.11
N PHE A 209 -14.00 2.45 19.48
CA PHE A 209 -13.26 1.33 18.94
C PHE A 209 -12.91 0.35 20.05
N ILE A 210 -12.76 -0.91 19.66
CA ILE A 210 -12.32 -1.99 20.53
C ILE A 210 -11.02 -2.50 19.96
N THR A 211 -9.97 -2.55 20.78
CA THR A 211 -8.68 -3.09 20.36
C THR A 211 -8.62 -4.58 20.62
N LEU A 212 -8.37 -5.36 19.57
CA LEU A 212 -8.17 -6.80 19.64
C LEU A 212 -6.83 -7.15 19.03
N ASN A 213 -5.88 -7.59 19.85
CA ASN A 213 -4.58 -8.02 19.35
C ASN A 213 -4.75 -9.24 18.44
N GLN A 214 -4.18 -9.20 17.25
CA GLN A 214 -4.16 -10.30 16.29
C GLN A 214 -2.70 -10.61 15.93
N GLU A 215 -2.36 -11.89 15.88
CA GLU A 215 -1.04 -12.32 15.43
C GLU A 215 -0.95 -12.12 13.91
N PRO A 216 0.14 -11.54 13.38
CA PRO A 216 0.34 -11.45 11.93
C PRO A 216 0.31 -12.83 11.25
N GLY A 217 -0.14 -12.89 10.00
CA GLY A 217 -0.31 -14.13 9.25
C GLY A 217 -1.50 -14.98 9.69
N THR A 218 -2.52 -14.36 10.29
CA THR A 218 -3.72 -15.08 10.75
C THR A 218 -5.00 -14.49 10.21
N LEU A 219 -5.98 -15.36 10.02
CA LEU A 219 -7.39 -15.04 9.78
C LEU A 219 -8.14 -15.11 11.11
N ARG A 220 -9.04 -14.15 11.34
CA ARG A 220 -9.87 -14.08 12.55
C ARG A 220 -11.33 -13.91 12.17
N LEU A 221 -12.18 -14.80 12.64
CA LEU A 221 -13.63 -14.70 12.51
C LEU A 221 -14.22 -14.29 13.87
N VAL A 222 -14.89 -13.14 13.92
CA VAL A 222 -15.62 -12.70 15.12
C VAL A 222 -16.98 -13.36 15.16
N GLU A 223 -17.15 -14.36 16.02
CA GLU A 223 -18.40 -15.11 16.17
C GLU A 223 -19.47 -14.29 16.88
N LYS A 224 -19.06 -13.57 17.93
CA LYS A 224 -19.99 -12.86 18.81
C LYS A 224 -19.34 -11.63 19.42
N LEU A 225 -20.07 -10.51 19.39
CA LEU A 225 -19.74 -9.27 20.10
C LEU A 225 -20.88 -8.92 21.05
N THR A 226 -20.59 -8.88 22.36
CA THR A 226 -21.50 -8.35 23.37
C THR A 226 -20.94 -7.09 23.97
N VAL A 227 -21.79 -6.08 24.19
CA VAL A 227 -21.42 -4.82 24.83
C VAL A 227 -22.26 -4.66 26.10
N THR A 228 -21.59 -4.37 27.21
CA THR A 228 -22.22 -3.98 28.47
C THR A 228 -22.14 -2.48 28.61
N ASP A 229 -23.27 -1.85 28.84
CA ASP A 229 -23.35 -0.40 29.01
C ASP A 229 -23.19 0.04 30.49
N SER A 230 -23.19 1.36 30.70
CA SER A 230 -23.08 1.99 32.03
C SER A 230 -24.26 1.72 32.97
N PHE A 231 -25.38 1.24 32.44
CA PHE A 231 -26.55 0.83 33.21
C PHE A 231 -26.55 -0.69 33.51
N GLY A 232 -25.53 -1.42 33.04
CA GLY A 232 -25.40 -2.86 33.20
C GLY A 232 -26.20 -3.67 32.18
N ALA A 233 -26.84 -3.04 31.20
CA ALA A 233 -27.52 -3.75 30.13
C ALA A 233 -26.51 -4.39 29.19
N VAL A 234 -26.72 -5.66 28.86
CA VAL A 234 -25.88 -6.42 27.92
C VAL A 234 -26.63 -6.51 26.60
N LYS A 235 -26.00 -6.03 25.53
CA LYS A 235 -26.53 -6.09 24.17
C LYS A 235 -25.58 -6.86 23.27
N GLU A 236 -26.11 -7.81 22.51
CA GLU A 236 -25.37 -8.43 21.42
C GLU A 236 -25.41 -7.52 20.19
N ILE A 237 -24.24 -7.27 19.61
CA ILE A 237 -24.08 -6.43 18.42
C ILE A 237 -23.97 -7.36 17.22
N GLN A 238 -24.89 -7.19 16.27
CA GLN A 238 -24.91 -7.93 15.02
C GLN A 238 -24.09 -7.17 13.96
N PRO A 239 -23.45 -7.87 13.00
CA PRO A 239 -22.79 -7.22 11.87
C PRO A 239 -23.81 -6.44 11.02
N ILE A 240 -23.36 -5.33 10.43
CA ILE A 240 -24.20 -4.49 9.55
C ILE A 240 -24.47 -5.20 8.21
N ALA A 241 -23.45 -5.82 7.64
CA ALA A 241 -23.57 -6.64 6.45
C ALA A 241 -24.07 -8.04 6.88
N ASP A 242 -25.37 -8.17 7.07
CA ASP A 242 -26.02 -9.47 7.18
C ASP A 242 -26.24 -10.02 5.76
N THR A 243 -25.67 -11.19 5.49
CA THR A 243 -25.86 -11.96 4.25
C THR A 243 -27.32 -12.30 3.93
N SER A 244 -28.26 -12.05 4.84
CA SER A 244 -29.63 -12.54 4.72
C SER A 244 -30.67 -11.60 4.09
N GLN A 245 -30.62 -10.26 4.20
CA GLN A 245 -31.65 -9.38 3.60
C GLN A 245 -31.20 -7.93 3.29
N ASP A 246 -31.45 -7.50 2.05
CA ASP A 246 -31.64 -6.15 1.45
C ASP A 246 -30.65 -4.99 1.74
N HIS A 247 -29.84 -5.03 2.81
CA HIS A 247 -28.77 -4.08 3.09
C HIS A 247 -27.37 -4.58 2.66
N SER A 248 -27.33 -5.66 1.87
CA SER A 248 -26.15 -6.45 1.45
C SER A 248 -25.17 -5.75 0.49
N LYS A 249 -25.17 -4.42 0.38
CA LYS A 249 -24.35 -3.69 -0.61
C LYS A 249 -23.28 -2.79 -0.03
N TRP A 250 -23.21 -2.65 1.29
CA TRP A 250 -22.22 -1.77 1.91
C TRP A 250 -21.49 -2.48 3.04
N SER A 251 -20.24 -2.85 2.75
CA SER A 251 -19.26 -3.32 3.70
C SER A 251 -17.97 -2.51 3.55
N ILE A 252 -17.25 -2.35 4.65
CA ILE A 252 -15.92 -1.75 4.69
C ILE A 252 -15.03 -2.72 5.46
N TYR A 253 -13.75 -2.82 5.08
CA TYR A 253 -12.78 -3.72 5.71
C TYR A 253 -13.14 -5.20 5.57
N THR A 254 -13.77 -5.57 4.45
CA THR A 254 -14.12 -6.95 4.10
C THR A 254 -13.31 -7.41 2.90
N LEU A 255 -12.89 -8.67 2.90
CA LEU A 255 -12.19 -9.28 1.78
C LEU A 255 -13.13 -9.43 0.58
N SER A 256 -12.64 -9.05 -0.59
CA SER A 256 -13.35 -9.21 -1.86
C SER A 256 -13.41 -10.68 -2.27
N GLY A 257 -14.46 -11.07 -2.99
CA GLY A 257 -14.57 -12.41 -3.56
C GLY A 257 -13.81 -12.51 -4.88
N CYS A 258 -13.09 -13.61 -5.10
CA CYS A 258 -12.39 -13.84 -6.36
C CYS A 258 -13.39 -13.99 -7.53
N ASN A 259 -12.99 -13.61 -8.76
CA ASN A 259 -13.75 -13.88 -9.99
C ASN A 259 -15.23 -13.44 -9.98
N GLY A 260 -15.54 -12.35 -9.27
CA GLY A 260 -16.91 -11.83 -9.15
C GLY A 260 -17.80 -12.61 -8.16
N ALA A 261 -17.19 -13.46 -7.32
CA ALA A 261 -17.87 -14.06 -6.18
C ALA A 261 -18.31 -12.98 -5.17
N ALA A 262 -19.24 -13.35 -4.31
CA ALA A 262 -19.65 -12.49 -3.20
C ALA A 262 -18.46 -12.18 -2.28
N PRO A 263 -18.42 -10.98 -1.68
CA PRO A 263 -17.41 -10.68 -0.65
C PRO A 263 -17.53 -11.66 0.53
N ALA A 264 -16.44 -11.80 1.28
CA ALA A 264 -16.40 -12.63 2.48
C ALA A 264 -17.43 -12.17 3.54
N ASP A 265 -17.68 -13.03 4.53
CA ASP A 265 -18.33 -12.61 5.77
C ASP A 265 -17.62 -11.37 6.36
N ALA A 266 -18.36 -10.29 6.62
CA ALA A 266 -17.80 -9.04 7.13
C ALA A 266 -17.22 -9.14 8.56
N ARG A 267 -17.40 -10.30 9.22
CA ARG A 267 -16.79 -10.63 10.52
C ARG A 267 -15.41 -11.28 10.38
N LEU A 268 -14.97 -11.58 9.16
CA LEU A 268 -13.67 -12.18 8.86
C LEU A 268 -12.62 -11.09 8.60
N PHE A 269 -11.56 -11.10 9.42
CA PHE A 269 -10.43 -10.18 9.34
C PHE A 269 -9.16 -10.93 9.02
N PHE A 270 -8.46 -10.50 7.98
CA PHE A 270 -7.13 -11.00 7.67
C PHE A 270 -6.06 -9.98 8.07
N LEU A 271 -5.05 -10.44 8.80
CA LEU A 271 -3.85 -9.65 9.06
C LEU A 271 -2.66 -10.38 8.42
N PRO A 272 -2.20 -9.95 7.23
CA PRO A 272 -1.05 -10.59 6.58
C PRO A 272 0.23 -10.40 7.41
N ASN A 273 1.16 -11.37 7.33
CA ASN A 273 2.47 -11.25 7.96
C ASN A 273 3.40 -10.44 7.06
N THR A 274 3.27 -9.12 7.07
CA THR A 274 4.02 -8.24 6.17
C THR A 274 5.19 -7.55 6.86
N ALA A 275 6.20 -7.21 6.07
CA ALA A 275 7.35 -6.49 6.58
C ALA A 275 6.95 -5.05 6.94
N ALA A 276 7.00 -4.69 8.22
CA ALA A 276 6.73 -3.32 8.66
C ALA A 276 7.65 -2.32 7.93
N HIS A 277 8.95 -2.65 7.83
CA HIS A 277 9.94 -1.91 7.06
C HIS A 277 10.98 -2.87 6.46
N TYR A 278 11.43 -2.56 5.25
CA TYR A 278 12.60 -3.19 4.63
C TYR A 278 13.55 -2.13 4.09
N LEU A 279 14.84 -2.45 4.12
CA LEU A 279 15.88 -1.68 3.44
C LEU A 279 15.95 -2.13 1.99
N LYS A 280 15.99 -1.16 1.08
CA LYS A 280 16.08 -1.39 -0.36
C LYS A 280 17.48 -1.00 -0.85
N GLY A 281 18.16 -1.93 -1.51
CA GLY A 281 19.45 -1.69 -2.16
C GLY A 281 19.31 -1.00 -3.52
N GLU A 282 20.44 -0.67 -4.13
CA GLU A 282 20.48 -0.16 -5.51
C GLU A 282 19.89 -1.18 -6.51
N ALA A 283 19.43 -0.66 -7.66
CA ALA A 283 18.90 -1.50 -8.72
C ALA A 283 20.03 -2.35 -9.33
N ILE A 284 19.87 -3.68 -9.25
CA ILE A 284 20.77 -4.62 -9.93
C ILE A 284 20.34 -4.85 -11.39
N GLU A 285 19.10 -4.53 -11.71
CA GLU A 285 18.57 -4.48 -13.07
C GLU A 285 17.51 -3.38 -13.14
N GLN A 286 17.50 -2.62 -14.24
CA GLN A 286 16.59 -1.51 -14.45
C GLN A 286 16.21 -1.42 -15.92
N VAL A 287 14.91 -1.41 -16.22
CA VAL A 287 14.35 -1.35 -17.56
C VAL A 287 13.19 -0.36 -17.58
N THR A 288 13.20 0.58 -18.52
CA THR A 288 12.05 1.46 -18.78
C THR A 288 11.29 0.95 -19.99
N ILE A 289 9.98 0.76 -19.86
CA ILE A 289 9.09 0.41 -20.97
C ILE A 289 8.19 1.59 -21.28
N ALA A 290 8.20 2.06 -22.53
CA ALA A 290 7.49 3.25 -22.97
C ALA A 290 6.78 3.01 -24.30
N ARG A 291 5.56 3.56 -24.45
CA ARG A 291 4.90 3.67 -25.76
C ARG A 291 5.55 4.80 -26.56
N ASP A 292 5.81 4.53 -27.83
CA ASP A 292 6.16 5.53 -28.82
C ASP A 292 5.02 5.65 -29.84
N GLU A 293 4.24 6.70 -29.67
CA GLU A 293 3.06 6.98 -30.49
C GLU A 293 3.42 7.29 -31.96
N MET A 294 4.63 7.79 -32.24
CA MET A 294 5.04 8.12 -33.60
C MET A 294 5.37 6.87 -34.42
N SER A 295 5.94 5.85 -33.79
CA SER A 295 6.28 4.58 -34.45
C SER A 295 5.24 3.48 -34.26
N ASN A 296 4.23 3.68 -33.40
CA ASN A 296 3.27 2.66 -32.97
C ASN A 296 3.97 1.40 -32.39
N LEU A 297 5.10 1.62 -31.71
CA LEU A 297 5.87 0.57 -31.03
C LEU A 297 5.91 0.84 -29.53
N VAL A 298 6.24 -0.22 -28.79
CA VAL A 298 6.69 -0.10 -27.41
C VAL A 298 8.19 -0.32 -27.37
N TRP A 299 8.92 0.54 -26.68
CA TRP A 299 10.35 0.42 -26.49
C TRP A 299 10.64 0.00 -25.06
N ALA A 300 11.42 -1.07 -24.91
CA ALA A 300 12.08 -1.41 -23.66
C ALA A 300 13.53 -0.91 -23.72
N ILE A 301 13.89 -0.02 -22.80
CA ILE A 301 15.21 0.57 -22.65
C ILE A 301 15.86 -0.09 -21.44
N GLU A 302 16.86 -0.93 -21.67
CA GLU A 302 17.62 -1.59 -20.60
C GLU A 302 18.70 -0.63 -20.09
N HIS A 303 18.55 -0.10 -18.89
CA HIS A 303 19.51 0.83 -18.27
C HIS A 303 20.61 0.06 -17.54
N LYS A 304 20.23 -0.96 -16.77
CA LYS A 304 21.16 -1.76 -15.96
C LYS A 304 20.82 -3.23 -16.03
N TYR A 305 21.84 -4.07 -15.99
CA TYR A 305 21.66 -5.52 -15.80
C TYR A 305 22.75 -6.09 -14.90
N TYR A 306 22.41 -7.20 -14.23
CA TYR A 306 23.34 -7.94 -13.39
C TYR A 306 24.05 -9.01 -14.20
N ASN A 307 25.38 -8.98 -14.23
CA ASN A 307 26.20 -10.01 -14.85
C ASN A 307 26.54 -11.10 -13.83
N PRO A 308 25.97 -12.33 -13.93
CA PRO A 308 26.20 -13.38 -12.95
C PRO A 308 27.61 -13.98 -12.99
N THR A 309 28.33 -13.85 -14.11
CA THR A 309 29.69 -14.39 -14.26
C THR A 309 30.73 -13.50 -13.60
N LYS A 310 30.53 -12.18 -13.69
CA LYS A 310 31.44 -11.17 -13.13
C LYS A 310 30.98 -10.62 -11.78
N TYR A 311 29.77 -10.97 -11.34
CA TYR A 311 29.15 -10.48 -10.10
C TYR A 311 29.10 -8.94 -10.01
N GLU A 312 28.82 -8.30 -11.15
CA GLU A 312 28.79 -6.83 -11.27
C GLU A 312 27.48 -6.36 -11.92
N VAL A 313 27.04 -5.16 -11.56
CA VAL A 313 25.95 -4.45 -12.24
C VAL A 313 26.57 -3.59 -13.32
N ILE A 314 26.13 -3.77 -14.57
CA ILE A 314 26.65 -3.05 -15.73
C ILE A 314 25.60 -2.03 -16.16
N ASP A 315 26.03 -0.78 -16.30
CA ASP A 315 25.24 0.30 -16.90
C ASP A 315 25.34 0.23 -18.42
N ARG A 316 24.20 0.34 -19.10
CA ARG A 316 24.07 0.25 -20.56
C ARG A 316 23.74 1.58 -21.21
N ASP A 317 23.53 2.65 -20.45
CA ASP A 317 23.17 3.96 -21.01
C ASP A 317 24.28 4.55 -21.89
N ASP A 318 25.53 4.18 -21.59
CA ASP A 318 26.72 4.56 -22.35
C ASP A 318 27.10 3.54 -23.45
N GLU A 319 26.33 2.46 -23.66
CA GLU A 319 26.62 1.51 -24.73
C GLU A 319 26.38 2.15 -26.11
N GLU A 320 27.46 2.50 -26.79
CA GLU A 320 27.41 2.95 -28.18
C GLU A 320 26.81 1.86 -29.08
N ALA A 321 26.06 2.29 -30.09
CA ALA A 321 25.58 1.40 -31.14
C ALA A 321 26.72 0.63 -31.79
N VAL A 322 26.45 -0.63 -32.17
CA VAL A 322 27.37 -1.41 -33.01
C VAL A 322 27.34 -0.82 -34.42
N VAL A 323 28.06 0.28 -34.61
CA VAL A 323 28.31 0.86 -35.92
C VAL A 323 29.45 0.06 -36.52
N ASP A 324 29.20 -0.56 -37.67
CA ASP A 324 30.27 -1.02 -38.54
C ASP A 324 31.02 0.25 -39.00
N LYS A 325 32.07 0.63 -38.27
CA LYS A 325 32.96 1.75 -38.59
C LYS A 325 33.80 1.35 -39.81
N SER A 326 33.14 1.06 -40.93
CA SER A 326 33.79 1.05 -42.23
C SER A 326 34.38 2.45 -42.40
N GLU A 327 35.70 2.49 -42.46
CA GLU A 327 36.52 3.69 -42.40
C GLU A 327 35.97 4.75 -43.35
N VAL A 328 35.36 5.79 -42.80
CA VAL A 328 35.15 7.02 -43.56
C VAL A 328 36.56 7.59 -43.75
N SER A 329 37.10 7.49 -44.97
CA SER A 329 38.37 8.12 -45.28
C SER A 329 38.25 9.60 -44.92
N LYS A 330 39.13 10.08 -44.05
CA LYS A 330 39.23 11.50 -43.66
C LYS A 330 39.79 12.30 -44.84
N GLN A 331 39.07 12.35 -45.96
CA GLN A 331 39.58 12.98 -47.18
C GLN A 331 38.93 14.31 -47.54
N ASP A 332 37.88 14.75 -46.86
CA ASP A 332 37.29 16.07 -47.14
C ASP A 332 37.01 16.88 -45.86
N GLU A 333 37.46 18.14 -45.84
CA GLU A 333 37.20 19.17 -44.82
C GLU A 333 35.71 19.63 -44.77
N ILE A 334 34.81 18.89 -45.41
CA ILE A 334 33.39 19.25 -45.54
C ILE A 334 32.60 18.48 -44.47
N ARG A 335 32.00 19.22 -43.52
CA ARG A 335 31.04 18.65 -42.57
C ARG A 335 29.79 18.19 -43.31
N LEU A 336 29.59 16.89 -43.41
CA LEU A 336 28.41 16.29 -44.02
C LEU A 336 27.37 15.97 -42.93
N TYR A 337 26.14 16.43 -43.14
CA TYR A 337 25.00 15.96 -42.34
C TYR A 337 24.71 14.51 -42.71
N ARG A 338 24.89 13.59 -41.76
CA ARG A 338 24.41 12.21 -41.89
C ARG A 338 23.30 12.02 -40.87
N LEU A 339 22.14 11.59 -41.35
CA LEU A 339 21.04 11.19 -40.47
C LEU A 339 21.56 10.08 -39.54
N LYS A 340 21.39 10.25 -38.23
CA LYS A 340 21.79 9.23 -37.26
C LYS A 340 20.83 8.05 -37.39
N ASP A 341 21.24 7.07 -38.18
CA ASP A 341 20.40 5.92 -38.58
C ASP A 341 20.63 4.68 -37.70
N TYR A 342 21.14 4.86 -36.48
CA TYR A 342 21.40 3.76 -35.56
C TYR A 342 20.74 3.98 -34.20
N LEU A 343 20.05 2.95 -33.73
CA LEU A 343 19.41 2.91 -32.42
C LEU A 343 20.40 2.36 -31.38
N PRO A 344 20.45 2.88 -30.14
CA PRO A 344 21.24 2.26 -29.08
C PRO A 344 20.94 0.77 -28.91
N VAL A 345 21.96 -0.04 -28.59
CA VAL A 345 21.82 -1.51 -28.49
C VAL A 345 20.89 -1.92 -27.35
N ASN A 346 20.78 -1.08 -26.32
CA ASN A 346 19.92 -1.30 -25.17
C ASN A 346 18.44 -0.94 -25.40
N MET A 347 18.08 -0.40 -26.57
CA MET A 347 16.69 -0.14 -26.97
C MET A 347 16.12 -1.32 -27.76
N ILE A 348 15.16 -2.02 -27.16
CA ILE A 348 14.59 -3.26 -27.69
C ILE A 348 13.10 -3.04 -28.00
N PRO A 349 12.67 -3.26 -29.25
CA PRO A 349 11.30 -3.00 -29.66
C PRO A 349 10.38 -4.13 -29.20
N TYR A 350 9.15 -3.78 -28.88
CA TYR A 350 8.03 -4.66 -28.67
C TYR A 350 6.97 -4.34 -29.73
N VAL A 351 6.66 -5.35 -30.54
CA VAL A 351 5.77 -5.23 -31.69
C VAL A 351 4.42 -5.86 -31.36
N PRO A 352 3.30 -5.16 -31.56
CA PRO A 352 1.97 -5.73 -31.33
C PRO A 352 1.70 -6.90 -32.27
N ARG A 353 1.16 -7.99 -31.72
CA ARG A 353 0.68 -9.17 -32.44
C ARG A 353 -0.62 -9.65 -31.83
N GLN A 354 -1.52 -10.13 -32.67
CA GLN A 354 -2.71 -10.84 -32.21
C GLN A 354 -2.35 -12.27 -31.81
N LEU A 355 -2.78 -12.71 -30.63
CA LEU A 355 -2.51 -14.07 -30.12
C LEU A 355 -3.38 -15.12 -30.81
N SER A 356 -4.64 -14.79 -31.10
CA SER A 356 -5.59 -15.60 -31.86
C SER A 356 -6.48 -14.70 -32.71
N SER A 357 -6.79 -15.14 -33.94
CA SER A 357 -7.71 -14.44 -34.85
C SER A 357 -9.15 -14.36 -34.32
N SER A 358 -9.51 -15.14 -33.29
CA SER A 358 -10.88 -15.23 -32.76
C SER A 358 -11.20 -14.24 -31.64
N ASN A 359 -10.23 -13.91 -30.78
CA ASN A 359 -10.47 -13.17 -29.54
C ASN A 359 -9.97 -11.72 -29.58
N GLY A 360 -9.19 -11.34 -30.61
CA GLY A 360 -8.69 -9.97 -30.76
C GLY A 360 -7.68 -9.52 -29.69
N GLU A 361 -7.26 -10.39 -28.77
CA GLU A 361 -6.26 -10.08 -27.74
C GLU A 361 -4.92 -9.71 -28.39
N ILE A 362 -4.44 -8.51 -28.08
CA ILE A 362 -3.18 -7.96 -28.58
C ILE A 362 -2.11 -8.17 -27.52
N VAL A 363 -1.02 -8.81 -27.92
CA VAL A 363 0.18 -8.95 -27.10
C VAL A 363 1.35 -8.26 -27.79
N LEU A 364 2.21 -7.67 -26.98
CA LEU A 364 3.46 -7.06 -27.40
C LEU A 364 4.54 -8.14 -27.42
N ARG A 365 5.06 -8.48 -28.60
CA ARG A 365 6.15 -9.45 -28.76
C ARG A 365 7.49 -8.74 -28.86
N ARG A 366 8.44 -9.13 -28.02
CA ARG A 366 9.83 -8.65 -28.07
C ARG A 366 10.46 -8.95 -29.44
N GLY A 367 10.97 -7.91 -30.08
CA GLY A 367 11.73 -7.94 -31.31
C GLY A 367 13.24 -7.77 -31.09
N ARG A 368 13.93 -7.39 -32.16
CA ARG A 368 15.35 -7.01 -32.16
C ARG A 368 15.56 -5.93 -33.21
N THR A 369 16.44 -4.96 -32.95
CA THR A 369 16.85 -3.95 -33.94
C THR A 369 18.09 -4.37 -34.71
N TYR A 370 18.92 -5.24 -34.13
CA TYR A 370 20.17 -5.70 -34.73
C TYR A 370 20.09 -7.17 -35.15
N GLU A 371 20.40 -7.46 -36.42
CA GLU A 371 20.39 -8.83 -36.96
C GLU A 371 21.70 -9.59 -36.70
N ASN A 372 22.85 -8.89 -36.67
CA ASN A 372 24.19 -9.47 -36.63
C ASN A 372 24.81 -9.51 -35.21
N LEU A 373 24.12 -10.14 -34.24
CA LEU A 373 24.63 -10.26 -32.87
C LEU A 373 25.39 -11.57 -32.60
N ASN A 374 26.03 -12.21 -33.59
CA ASN A 374 26.83 -13.44 -33.41
C ASN A 374 26.15 -14.52 -32.53
N GLY A 375 24.82 -14.67 -32.63
CA GLY A 375 24.03 -15.62 -31.82
C GLY A 375 23.76 -15.17 -30.38
N GLN A 376 24.20 -13.98 -29.96
CA GLN A 376 23.87 -13.39 -28.68
C GLN A 376 22.54 -12.63 -28.71
N ASN A 377 21.87 -12.61 -27.56
CA ASN A 377 20.70 -11.78 -27.33
C ASN A 377 21.08 -10.30 -27.21
N GLN A 378 20.22 -9.43 -27.76
CA GLN A 378 20.30 -7.97 -27.62
C GLN A 378 20.02 -7.53 -26.18
N TYR A 379 19.03 -8.17 -25.54
CA TYR A 379 18.76 -8.04 -24.11
C TYR A 379 19.82 -8.81 -23.31
N LYS A 380 20.18 -8.29 -22.13
CA LYS A 380 21.10 -8.96 -21.20
C LYS A 380 20.44 -9.24 -19.86
N GLY A 381 19.47 -8.41 -19.46
CA GLY A 381 18.71 -8.52 -18.23
C GLY A 381 17.70 -9.67 -18.20
N ARG A 382 17.30 -10.02 -16.98
CA ARG A 382 16.33 -11.08 -16.71
C ARG A 382 14.91 -10.68 -17.10
N PHE A 383 14.47 -9.45 -16.81
CA PHE A 383 13.13 -8.96 -17.14
C PHE A 383 12.82 -9.16 -18.61
N LEU A 384 13.70 -8.63 -19.45
CA LEU A 384 13.52 -8.77 -20.88
C LEU A 384 13.63 -10.24 -21.27
N GLY A 385 14.58 -10.98 -20.70
CA GLY A 385 14.73 -12.43 -20.90
C GLY A 385 13.45 -13.25 -20.69
N GLU A 386 12.73 -13.01 -19.60
CA GLU A 386 11.49 -13.71 -19.24
C GLU A 386 10.25 -13.15 -19.96
N SER A 387 10.20 -11.84 -20.23
CA SER A 387 9.07 -11.16 -20.89
C SER A 387 9.15 -11.18 -22.42
N ILE A 388 9.09 -12.37 -23.04
CA ILE A 388 9.03 -12.47 -24.52
C ILE A 388 7.73 -11.84 -25.06
N LEU A 389 6.64 -12.03 -24.32
CA LEU A 389 5.33 -11.45 -24.59
C LEU A 389 4.93 -10.60 -23.37
N ILE A 390 4.40 -9.42 -23.62
CA ILE A 390 3.80 -8.54 -22.62
C ILE A 390 2.38 -8.24 -23.09
N ASN A 391 1.43 -8.21 -22.17
CA ASN A 391 0.06 -7.83 -22.47
C ASN A 391 -0.03 -6.33 -22.80
N GLU A 392 -0.82 -5.94 -23.82
CA GLU A 392 -0.84 -4.55 -24.30
C GLU A 392 -1.41 -3.58 -23.26
N GLU A 393 -2.41 -4.04 -22.49
CA GLU A 393 -3.07 -3.30 -21.42
C GLU A 393 -2.13 -2.92 -20.26
N GLU A 394 -1.02 -3.65 -20.10
CA GLU A 394 -0.07 -3.45 -19.00
C GLU A 394 0.85 -2.25 -19.18
N ILE A 395 0.96 -1.76 -20.42
CA ILE A 395 1.80 -0.62 -20.75
C ILE A 395 0.88 0.60 -20.85
N PRO A 396 0.78 1.47 -19.83
CA PRO A 396 0.01 2.70 -19.94
C PRO A 396 0.68 3.71 -20.89
N ALA A 397 0.01 4.84 -21.13
CA ALA A 397 0.58 5.95 -21.89
C ALA A 397 1.79 6.62 -21.18
N THR A 398 1.85 6.51 -19.86
CA THR A 398 3.02 6.94 -19.09
C THR A 398 4.04 5.80 -19.08
N PRO A 399 5.35 6.07 -19.28
CA PRO A 399 6.35 5.01 -19.20
C PRO A 399 6.32 4.31 -17.84
N ILE A 400 6.63 3.02 -17.84
CA ILE A 400 6.81 2.23 -16.61
C ILE A 400 8.28 1.90 -16.42
N GLU A 401 8.69 1.84 -15.17
CA GLU A 401 10.02 1.42 -14.77
C GLU A 401 9.92 0.08 -14.04
N LEU A 402 10.64 -0.90 -14.55
CA LEU A 402 10.84 -2.20 -13.95
C LEU A 402 12.23 -2.24 -13.34
N SER A 403 12.31 -2.66 -12.08
CA SER A 403 13.58 -2.70 -11.36
C SER A 403 13.69 -3.92 -10.48
N ARG A 404 14.90 -4.48 -10.36
CA ARG A 404 15.23 -5.56 -9.43
C ARG A 404 16.16 -5.04 -8.36
N HIS A 405 15.86 -5.35 -7.11
CA HIS A 405 16.60 -4.85 -5.96
C HIS A 405 16.76 -5.92 -4.91
N TYR A 406 17.88 -5.87 -4.20
CA TYR A 406 17.98 -6.54 -2.92
C TYR A 406 17.09 -5.83 -1.90
N LYS A 407 16.19 -6.58 -1.28
CA LYS A 407 15.43 -6.18 -0.10
C LYS A 407 16.03 -6.88 1.12
N LEU A 408 16.04 -6.18 2.25
CA LEU A 408 16.56 -6.67 3.51
C LEU A 408 15.59 -6.28 4.63
N VAL A 409 15.09 -7.26 5.36
CA VAL A 409 14.30 -7.03 6.58
C VAL A 409 15.18 -7.31 7.79
N ALA A 410 15.42 -6.26 8.59
CA ALA A 410 16.11 -6.38 9.86
C ALA A 410 15.08 -6.64 10.97
N VAL A 411 15.04 -7.87 11.47
CA VAL A 411 14.20 -8.23 12.62
C VAL A 411 14.91 -7.84 13.92
N GLY A 412 14.62 -6.64 14.44
CA GLY A 412 14.87 -6.23 15.82
C GLY A 412 16.20 -5.51 16.12
N PRO A 413 16.33 -4.88 17.31
CA PRO A 413 17.46 -4.03 17.70
C PRO A 413 18.73 -4.78 18.17
N GLU A 414 18.92 -6.04 17.78
CA GLU A 414 19.95 -6.93 18.35
C GLU A 414 21.22 -7.05 17.49
N GLU A 415 22.30 -7.61 18.05
CA GLU A 415 23.63 -7.66 17.43
C GLU A 415 23.65 -8.47 16.11
N TRP A 416 24.00 -7.78 15.03
CA TRP A 416 24.13 -8.33 13.67
C TRP A 416 25.60 -8.65 13.35
N GLU A 417 25.84 -9.71 12.58
CA GLU A 417 27.13 -10.04 11.99
C GLU A 417 27.05 -10.08 10.46
N LEU A 418 28.12 -9.62 9.78
CA LEU A 418 28.22 -9.65 8.33
C LEU A 418 28.95 -10.95 7.93
N VAL A 419 28.31 -11.80 7.14
CA VAL A 419 28.85 -13.11 6.73
C VAL A 419 28.94 -13.17 5.20
N ASN A 420 30.11 -13.56 4.67
CA ASN A 420 30.27 -13.80 3.23
C ASN A 420 30.11 -15.30 2.93
N ARG A 421 29.14 -15.68 2.09
CA ARG A 421 29.02 -17.04 1.57
C ARG A 421 28.98 -17.00 0.04
N ALA A 422 29.93 -17.66 -0.61
CA ALA A 422 30.03 -17.76 -2.07
C ALA A 422 30.00 -16.39 -2.80
N GLY A 423 30.69 -15.37 -2.27
CA GLY A 423 30.77 -14.04 -2.88
C GLY A 423 29.56 -13.15 -2.62
N LYS A 424 28.56 -13.63 -1.88
CA LYS A 424 27.39 -12.86 -1.44
C LYS A 424 27.52 -12.53 0.04
N TRP A 425 27.25 -11.28 0.39
CA TRP A 425 27.21 -10.83 1.78
C TRP A 425 25.81 -11.02 2.33
N PHE A 426 25.74 -11.65 3.50
CA PHE A 426 24.56 -11.86 4.29
C PHE A 426 24.75 -11.08 5.59
N LEU A 427 23.75 -10.31 6.00
CA LEU A 427 23.65 -9.94 7.40
C LEU A 427 23.17 -11.22 8.14
N GLU A 428 23.55 -11.51 9.37
CA GLU A 428 22.99 -12.62 10.18
C GLU A 428 22.79 -12.11 11.61
N LYS A 429 21.69 -12.51 12.28
CA LYS A 429 21.49 -12.20 13.71
C LYS A 429 22.37 -13.13 14.57
N ARG A 430 23.14 -12.66 15.56
CA ARG A 430 24.06 -13.55 16.32
C ARG A 430 23.39 -14.75 17.00
N GLU A 431 22.18 -14.59 17.53
CA GLU A 431 21.47 -15.67 18.25
C GLU A 431 20.72 -16.63 17.34
N THR A 432 19.98 -16.11 16.35
CA THR A 432 19.14 -16.95 15.47
C THR A 432 19.82 -17.28 14.14
N LYS A 433 20.87 -16.53 13.76
CA LYS A 433 21.55 -16.52 12.46
C LYS A 433 20.65 -16.25 11.26
N ARG A 434 19.49 -15.61 11.48
CA ARG A 434 18.48 -15.40 10.45
C ARG A 434 18.40 -13.96 10.01
N VAL A 435 18.56 -13.77 8.72
CA VAL A 435 18.29 -12.54 7.99
C VAL A 435 17.57 -12.92 6.73
N HIS A 436 16.50 -12.20 6.46
CA HIS A 436 15.74 -12.34 5.24
C HIS A 436 16.21 -11.25 4.29
N SER A 437 17.11 -11.63 3.39
CA SER A 437 17.37 -10.84 2.19
C SER A 437 16.94 -11.65 0.98
N TRP A 438 16.23 -10.98 0.09
CA TRP A 438 15.77 -11.55 -1.16
C TRP A 438 15.89 -10.51 -2.26
N VAL A 439 15.84 -10.95 -3.51
CA VAL A 439 15.72 -10.05 -4.65
C VAL A 439 14.24 -9.94 -4.98
N GLY A 440 13.72 -8.72 -4.99
CA GLY A 440 12.36 -8.43 -5.44
C GLY A 440 12.39 -7.59 -6.72
N ARG A 441 11.46 -7.88 -7.62
CA ARG A 441 11.05 -7.03 -8.74
C ARG A 441 10.08 -5.95 -8.26
N GLU A 442 10.11 -4.81 -8.92
CA GLU A 442 9.22 -3.69 -8.68
C GLU A 442 8.83 -3.04 -10.01
N LYS A 443 7.52 -2.79 -10.19
CA LYS A 443 6.92 -2.03 -11.30
C LYS A 443 6.41 -0.70 -10.75
N LYS A 444 6.92 0.41 -11.27
CA LYS A 444 6.51 1.78 -10.91
C LYS A 444 6.21 2.62 -12.13
N PRO A 445 5.31 3.61 -12.04
CA PRO A 445 5.22 4.63 -13.08
C PRO A 445 6.56 5.38 -13.11
N ALA A 446 7.19 5.43 -14.28
CA ALA A 446 8.38 6.25 -14.46
C ALA A 446 7.96 7.72 -14.41
N ARG A 447 8.84 8.58 -13.90
CA ARG A 447 8.66 10.03 -14.02
C ARG A 447 8.49 10.34 -15.52
N LYS A 448 7.58 11.24 -15.90
CA LYS A 448 7.48 11.78 -17.27
C LYS A 448 8.80 12.51 -17.60
N LEU A 449 9.83 11.75 -17.93
CA LEU A 449 10.77 12.11 -18.95
C LEU A 449 10.08 11.59 -20.20
N PRO A 450 9.35 12.43 -20.94
CA PRO A 450 8.91 11.98 -22.23
C PRO A 450 10.20 11.66 -23.02
N PRO A 451 10.18 10.76 -24.01
CA PRO A 451 11.29 10.61 -24.95
C PRO A 451 11.44 11.87 -25.82
N VAL A 452 11.56 13.06 -25.22
CA VAL A 452 11.71 14.37 -25.90
C VAL A 452 13.15 14.60 -26.32
N ASN A 453 14.08 13.75 -25.88
CA ASN A 453 15.49 13.81 -26.25
C ASN A 453 15.93 12.60 -27.08
N LEU A 454 15.04 12.08 -27.94
CA LEU A 454 15.48 11.44 -29.18
C LEU A 454 16.10 12.53 -30.08
N LYS A 455 17.23 13.08 -29.66
CA LYS A 455 18.04 14.00 -30.45
C LYS A 455 18.85 13.14 -31.42
N PHE A 456 18.22 12.82 -32.55
CA PHE A 456 18.90 12.18 -33.68
C PHE A 456 19.93 13.10 -34.34
N ASP A 457 20.00 14.38 -33.95
CA ASP A 457 20.90 15.36 -34.54
C ASP A 457 21.94 15.85 -33.51
N TYR A 458 23.14 15.29 -33.58
CA TYR A 458 24.35 15.92 -33.02
C TYR A 458 25.44 15.94 -34.09
N MET A 459 26.15 17.07 -34.17
CA MET A 459 27.35 17.22 -35.00
C MET A 459 28.48 16.33 -34.45
N VAL A 460 29.10 15.53 -35.32
CA VAL A 460 30.42 14.92 -35.09
C VAL A 460 31.48 15.77 -35.77
#